data_AF-A0A7G6X2I6-F1
#
_entry.id   AF-A0A7G6X2I6-F1
#
_cell.length_a   1.000
_cell.length_b   1.000
_cell.length_c   1.000
_cell.angle_alpha   90.00
_cell.angle_beta   90.00
_cell.angle_gamma   90.00
#
_symmetry.space_group_name_H-M   'P 1'
#
loop_
_entity.id
_entity.type
_entity.pdbx_description
1 polymer ?
#
loop_
_entity_poly.entity_id
_entity_poly.type
_entity_poly.pdbx_seq_one_letter_code
_entity_poly.pdbx_strand_id
1 'polypeptide(L)'
;MTAHVLLSDERITRIPAIESGEPLVELESRGFSAEGRQYVREGLADRLAVAQTFLPTGVRLHIVEGLRPIESQQEIYDGYRAELEKLNPGISDREAHVLASRFVSPVEVAPHVAGAAVDLTLVGENGPFDLGTPIDATPEQSDGACFFDATNISREARTNRSLLADVLTSAGLVNYPTEWWHWSFGDRYWAYCEKQPNAIYGPTVAPELSSLSTPAE
;
A
#
# COMPACT_ATOMS: atom_id res chain seq x y z
N MET A 1 5.62 -23.99 3.73
CA MET A 1 5.27 -22.59 3.43
C MET A 1 4.23 -22.17 4.45
N THR A 2 4.59 -21.28 5.37
CA THR A 2 3.60 -20.63 6.24
C THR A 2 2.74 -19.74 5.35
N ALA A 3 1.42 -19.97 5.31
CA ALA A 3 0.51 -19.11 4.58
C ALA A 3 0.61 -17.68 5.15
N HIS A 4 0.81 -16.70 4.26
CA HIS A 4 0.77 -15.28 4.63
C HIS A 4 -0.61 -14.95 5.23
N VAL A 5 -0.62 -14.08 6.23
CA VAL A 5 -1.86 -13.55 6.79
C VAL A 5 -2.35 -12.46 5.87
N LEU A 6 -3.52 -12.64 5.25
CA LEU A 6 -4.09 -11.67 4.32
C LEU A 6 -4.84 -10.58 5.09
N LEU A 7 -5.04 -9.43 4.45
CA LEU A 7 -5.80 -8.30 5.02
C LEU A 7 -7.24 -8.68 5.43
N SER A 8 -7.84 -9.66 4.74
CA SER A 8 -9.19 -10.19 5.03
C SER A 8 -9.23 -11.27 6.11
N ASP A 9 -8.07 -11.71 6.63
CA ASP A 9 -8.01 -12.74 7.67
C ASP A 9 -8.66 -12.23 8.96
N GLU A 10 -9.38 -13.09 9.66
CA GLU A 10 -10.08 -12.73 10.90
C GLU A 10 -9.15 -12.16 11.99
N ARG A 11 -7.87 -12.57 11.98
CA ARG A 11 -6.84 -12.00 12.87
C ARG A 11 -6.58 -10.52 12.60
N ILE A 12 -6.80 -10.06 11.37
CA ILE A 12 -6.67 -8.66 10.96
C ILE A 12 -8.00 -7.95 11.15
N THR A 13 -9.10 -8.50 10.60
CA THR A 13 -10.41 -7.82 10.59
C THR A 13 -10.99 -7.58 11.98
N ARG A 14 -10.64 -8.41 12.99
CA ARG A 14 -11.05 -8.23 14.38
C ARG A 14 -10.29 -7.13 15.14
N ILE A 15 -9.18 -6.63 14.60
CA ILE A 15 -8.43 -5.54 15.25
C ILE A 15 -9.28 -4.26 15.19
N PRO A 16 -9.60 -3.62 16.33
CA PRO A 16 -10.35 -2.37 16.31
C PRO A 16 -9.50 -1.26 15.67
N ALA A 17 -10.15 -0.39 14.90
CA ALA A 17 -9.56 0.85 14.42
C ALA A 17 -10.07 2.00 15.30
N ILE A 18 -9.16 2.60 16.08
CA ILE A 18 -9.44 3.74 16.94
C ILE A 18 -8.79 4.95 16.28
N GLU A 19 -9.57 5.65 15.46
CA GLU A 19 -9.11 6.80 14.70
C GLU A 19 -8.46 7.88 15.60
N SER A 20 -7.21 8.23 15.31
CA SER A 20 -6.43 9.20 16.08
C SER A 20 -6.82 10.65 15.78
N GLY A 21 -7.41 10.91 14.61
CA GLY A 21 -7.73 12.25 14.14
C GLY A 21 -6.56 12.96 13.48
N GLU A 22 -5.46 12.26 13.18
CA GLU A 22 -4.34 12.85 12.43
C GLU A 22 -4.80 13.34 11.04
N PRO A 23 -4.38 14.56 10.64
CA PRO A 23 -4.80 15.12 9.38
C PRO A 23 -4.20 14.35 8.20
N LEU A 24 -4.86 14.45 7.05
CA LEU A 24 -4.26 14.11 5.77
C LEU A 24 -3.36 15.26 5.31
N VAL A 25 -2.18 14.92 4.82
CA VAL A 25 -1.23 15.85 4.23
C VAL A 25 -0.89 15.42 2.82
N GLU A 26 -0.63 16.39 1.95
CA GLU A 26 -0.19 16.16 0.59
C GLU A 26 1.30 15.75 0.58
N LEU A 27 1.63 14.66 -0.10
CA LEU A 27 2.99 14.10 -0.10
C LEU A 27 4.02 15.03 -0.73
N GLU A 28 3.62 15.87 -1.70
CA GLU A 28 4.50 16.90 -2.27
C GLU A 28 5.01 17.88 -1.21
N SER A 29 4.21 18.18 -0.17
CA SER A 29 4.62 19.05 0.94
C SER A 29 5.77 18.46 1.77
N ARG A 30 6.03 17.15 1.64
CA ARG A 30 7.14 16.42 2.27
C ARG A 30 8.26 16.08 1.28
N GLY A 31 8.24 16.66 0.07
CA GLY A 31 9.29 16.49 -0.93
C GLY A 31 9.22 15.18 -1.71
N PHE A 32 8.08 14.49 -1.70
CA PHE A 32 7.86 13.31 -2.54
C PHE A 32 7.38 13.72 -3.91
N SER A 33 7.93 13.07 -4.93
CA SER A 33 7.35 13.09 -6.27
C SER A 33 6.28 12.01 -6.33
N ALA A 34 5.08 12.40 -6.74
CA ALA A 34 3.94 11.52 -6.91
C ALA A 34 3.21 11.79 -8.22
N GLU A 35 2.46 10.81 -8.70
CA GLU A 35 1.56 11.01 -9.83
C GLU A 35 0.30 11.76 -9.35
N GLY A 36 0.26 13.06 -9.60
CA GLY A 36 -0.82 13.92 -9.15
C GLY A 36 -0.83 14.15 -7.64
N ARG A 37 -1.97 14.60 -7.13
CA ARG A 37 -2.14 14.95 -5.71
C ARG A 37 -2.37 13.69 -4.87
N GLN A 38 -1.32 13.24 -4.21
CA GLN A 38 -1.39 12.11 -3.30
C GLN A 38 -1.43 12.58 -1.84
N TYR A 39 -2.36 12.02 -1.08
CA TYR A 39 -2.54 12.33 0.35
C TYR A 39 -2.27 11.10 1.19
N VAL A 40 -1.73 11.30 2.40
CA VAL A 40 -1.64 10.26 3.43
C VAL A 40 -1.80 10.89 4.81
N ARG A 41 -1.96 10.08 5.86
CA ARG A 41 -1.90 10.56 7.25
C ARG A 41 -0.54 11.20 7.53
N GLU A 42 -0.53 12.29 8.29
CA GLU A 42 0.69 13.03 8.63
C GLU A 42 1.78 12.11 9.21
N GLY A 43 1.43 11.22 10.15
CA GLY A 43 2.39 10.28 10.72
C GLY A 43 3.02 9.31 9.70
N LEU A 44 2.31 8.96 8.62
CA LEU A 44 2.88 8.17 7.51
C LEU A 44 3.78 9.05 6.63
N ALA A 45 3.36 10.27 6.29
CA ALA A 45 4.17 11.19 5.48
C ALA A 45 5.53 11.50 6.14
N ASP A 46 5.52 11.74 7.46
CA ASP A 46 6.73 12.03 8.22
C ASP A 46 7.67 10.82 8.29
N ARG A 47 7.13 9.61 8.37
CA ARG A 47 7.93 8.36 8.34
C ARG A 47 8.53 8.12 6.97
N LEU A 48 7.79 8.37 5.90
CA LEU A 48 8.35 8.33 4.55
C LEU A 48 9.50 9.32 4.42
N ALA A 49 9.34 10.55 4.94
CA ALA A 49 10.40 11.56 4.92
C ALA A 49 11.65 11.07 5.66
N VAL A 50 11.49 10.44 6.82
CA VAL A 50 12.58 9.79 7.57
C VAL A 50 13.23 8.66 6.76
N ALA A 51 12.43 7.75 6.19
CA ALA A 51 12.92 6.63 5.37
C ALA A 51 13.79 7.11 4.19
N GLN A 52 13.37 8.18 3.52
CA GLN A 52 14.12 8.77 2.41
C GLN A 52 15.50 9.29 2.83
N THR A 53 15.71 9.69 4.09
CA THR A 53 17.03 10.12 4.58
C THR A 53 18.04 8.96 4.70
N PHE A 54 17.56 7.71 4.76
CA PHE A 54 18.41 6.52 4.82
C PHE A 54 18.78 5.97 3.44
N LEU A 55 18.20 6.52 2.36
CA LEU A 55 18.52 6.07 1.01
C LEU A 55 19.93 6.53 0.58
N PRO A 56 20.63 5.72 -0.24
CA PRO A 56 21.89 6.14 -0.85
C PRO A 56 21.73 7.42 -1.69
N THR A 57 22.80 8.19 -1.77
CA THR A 57 22.85 9.39 -2.63
C THR A 57 22.41 9.05 -4.06
N GLY A 58 21.47 9.83 -4.60
CA GLY A 58 20.93 9.65 -5.95
C GLY A 58 19.76 8.67 -6.04
N VAL A 59 19.39 7.99 -4.95
CA VAL A 59 18.22 7.11 -4.87
C VAL A 59 17.11 7.81 -4.09
N ARG A 60 15.87 7.72 -4.58
CA ARG A 60 14.69 8.34 -3.97
C ARG A 60 13.50 7.38 -3.98
N LEU A 61 12.58 7.60 -3.03
CA LEU A 61 11.26 6.98 -3.08
C LEU A 61 10.41 7.71 -4.12
N HIS A 62 9.67 6.95 -4.91
CA HIS A 62 8.65 7.46 -5.82
C HIS A 62 7.31 6.86 -5.43
N ILE A 63 6.34 7.72 -5.10
CA ILE A 63 5.02 7.29 -4.65
C ILE A 63 4.10 7.20 -5.85
N VAL A 64 3.54 6.01 -6.08
CA VAL A 64 2.57 5.77 -7.14
C VAL A 64 1.17 6.07 -6.64
N GLU A 65 0.83 5.61 -5.44
CA GLU A 65 -0.50 5.83 -4.86
C GLU A 65 -0.44 6.03 -3.35
N GLY A 66 -1.26 6.94 -2.83
CA GLY A 66 -1.53 7.16 -1.41
C GLY A 66 -3.01 6.89 -1.09
N LEU A 67 -3.72 7.90 -0.60
CA LEU A 67 -5.15 7.81 -0.29
C LEU A 67 -5.98 7.46 -1.53
N ARG A 68 -6.65 6.30 -1.48
CA ARG A 68 -7.56 5.84 -2.51
C ARG A 68 -9.01 6.15 -2.14
N PRO A 69 -9.83 6.71 -3.04
CA PRO A 69 -11.27 6.85 -2.82
C PRO A 69 -11.94 5.50 -2.56
N ILE A 70 -12.97 5.50 -1.71
CA ILE A 70 -13.70 4.28 -1.34
C ILE A 70 -14.33 3.63 -2.58
N GLU A 71 -14.88 4.44 -3.47
CA GLU A 71 -15.52 3.99 -4.71
C GLU A 71 -14.50 3.29 -5.61
N SER A 72 -13.31 3.87 -5.78
CA SER A 72 -12.23 3.28 -6.55
C SER A 72 -11.72 1.96 -5.93
N GLN A 73 -11.62 1.89 -4.59
CA GLN A 73 -11.28 0.63 -3.90
C GLN A 73 -12.30 -0.47 -4.20
N GLN A 74 -13.59 -0.14 -4.18
CA GLN A 74 -14.67 -1.08 -4.47
C GLN A 74 -14.62 -1.54 -5.95
N GLU A 75 -14.42 -0.62 -6.89
CA GLU A 75 -14.31 -0.93 -8.32
C GLU A 75 -13.14 -1.87 -8.61
N ILE A 76 -11.97 -1.63 -8.03
CA ILE A 76 -10.78 -2.49 -8.18
C ILE A 76 -11.05 -3.89 -7.60
N TYR A 77 -11.65 -3.95 -6.41
CA TYR A 77 -12.00 -5.22 -5.75
C TYR A 77 -12.97 -6.05 -6.61
N ASP A 78 -14.05 -5.43 -7.10
CA ASP A 78 -15.05 -6.10 -7.94
C ASP A 78 -14.46 -6.55 -9.28
N GLY A 79 -13.59 -5.73 -9.88
CA GLY A 79 -12.88 -6.05 -11.11
C GLY A 79 -11.99 -7.28 -10.99
N TYR A 80 -11.12 -7.32 -9.97
CA TYR A 80 -10.23 -8.46 -9.75
C TYR A 80 -10.99 -9.73 -9.36
N ARG A 81 -12.05 -9.59 -8.54
CA ARG A 81 -12.92 -10.71 -8.21
C ARG A 81 -13.56 -11.32 -9.47
N ALA A 82 -14.06 -10.48 -10.40
CA ALA A 82 -14.63 -10.96 -11.66
C ALA A 82 -13.60 -11.65 -12.57
N GLU A 83 -12.32 -11.24 -12.53
CA GLU A 83 -11.23 -11.93 -13.22
C GLU A 83 -11.00 -13.33 -12.62
N LEU A 84 -10.94 -13.43 -11.29
CA LEU A 84 -10.77 -14.71 -10.59
C LEU A 84 -11.91 -15.69 -10.89
N GLU A 85 -13.15 -15.23 -10.94
CA GLU A 85 -14.31 -16.06 -11.30
C GLU A 85 -14.23 -16.61 -12.73
N LYS A 86 -13.66 -15.84 -13.68
CA LYS A 86 -13.41 -16.30 -15.05
C LYS A 86 -12.28 -17.33 -15.12
N LEU A 87 -11.22 -17.12 -14.34
CA LEU A 87 -10.07 -18.03 -14.29
C LEU A 87 -10.39 -19.34 -13.55
N ASN A 88 -11.39 -19.33 -12.65
CA ASN A 88 -11.76 -20.47 -11.81
C ASN A 88 -13.27 -20.78 -11.91
N PRO A 89 -13.76 -21.36 -13.04
CA PRO A 89 -15.18 -21.63 -13.20
C PRO A 89 -15.76 -22.51 -12.08
N GLY A 90 -16.79 -22.01 -11.40
CA GLY A 90 -17.47 -22.71 -10.30
C GLY A 90 -16.89 -22.46 -8.90
N ILE A 91 -15.94 -21.51 -8.76
CA ILE A 91 -15.45 -21.07 -7.45
C ILE A 91 -16.59 -20.59 -6.55
N SER A 92 -16.52 -20.89 -5.25
CA SER A 92 -17.51 -20.35 -4.31
C SER A 92 -17.25 -18.88 -4.00
N ASP A 93 -18.28 -18.13 -3.63
CA ASP A 93 -18.17 -16.72 -3.21
C ASP A 93 -17.12 -16.52 -2.10
N ARG A 94 -17.09 -17.43 -1.13
CA ARG A 94 -16.09 -17.44 -0.04
C ARG A 94 -14.67 -17.63 -0.55
N GLU A 95 -14.45 -18.53 -1.50
CA GLU A 95 -13.12 -18.78 -2.08
C GLU A 95 -12.69 -17.62 -2.97
N ALA A 96 -13.60 -17.05 -3.77
CA ALA A 96 -13.34 -15.86 -4.57
C ALA A 96 -12.95 -14.67 -3.68
N HIS A 97 -13.63 -14.47 -2.56
CA HIS A 97 -13.30 -13.44 -1.57
C HIS A 97 -11.90 -13.63 -0.96
N VAL A 98 -11.55 -14.87 -0.57
CA VAL A 98 -10.22 -15.19 -0.03
C VAL A 98 -9.12 -14.99 -1.08
N LEU A 99 -9.36 -15.40 -2.34
CA LEU A 99 -8.41 -15.20 -3.42
C LEU A 99 -8.24 -13.72 -3.77
N ALA A 100 -9.34 -12.97 -3.88
CA ALA A 100 -9.31 -11.53 -4.17
C ALA A 100 -8.46 -10.78 -3.14
N SER A 101 -8.63 -11.14 -1.86
CA SER A 101 -7.93 -10.54 -0.74
C SER A 101 -6.41 -10.79 -0.70
N ARG A 102 -5.86 -11.62 -1.61
CA ARG A 102 -4.41 -11.76 -1.80
C ARG A 102 -3.78 -10.54 -2.47
N PHE A 103 -4.59 -9.76 -3.18
CA PHE A 103 -4.17 -8.60 -3.96
C PHE A 103 -4.99 -7.38 -3.49
N VAL A 104 -6.32 -7.43 -3.63
CA VAL A 104 -7.17 -6.29 -3.27
C VAL A 104 -8.01 -6.62 -2.04
N SER A 105 -7.83 -5.84 -0.99
CA SER A 105 -8.61 -5.98 0.24
C SER A 105 -10.00 -5.33 0.14
N PRO A 106 -11.00 -5.83 0.88
CA PRO A 106 -12.29 -5.15 1.04
C PRO A 106 -12.12 -3.74 1.63
N VAL A 107 -13.03 -2.82 1.28
CA VAL A 107 -13.01 -1.42 1.72
C VAL A 107 -12.85 -1.28 3.24
N GLU A 108 -13.52 -2.11 4.02
CA GLU A 108 -13.54 -1.98 5.48
C GLU A 108 -12.16 -2.14 6.12
N VAL A 109 -11.25 -2.84 5.45
CA VAL A 109 -9.89 -3.13 5.92
C VAL A 109 -8.79 -2.62 5.00
N ALA A 110 -9.15 -1.94 3.90
CA ALA A 110 -8.20 -1.44 2.93
C ALA A 110 -7.32 -0.30 3.51
N PRO A 111 -5.99 -0.46 3.58
CA PRO A 111 -5.11 0.56 4.16
C PRO A 111 -5.13 1.89 3.40
N HIS A 112 -5.27 1.85 2.06
CA HIS A 112 -5.30 3.05 1.23
C HIS A 112 -6.49 3.96 1.54
N VAL A 113 -7.69 3.42 1.81
CA VAL A 113 -8.87 4.26 2.11
C VAL A 113 -8.74 4.99 3.45
N ALA A 114 -7.84 4.54 4.33
CA ALA A 114 -7.52 5.20 5.59
C ALA A 114 -6.42 6.26 5.46
N GLY A 115 -5.84 6.44 4.26
CA GLY A 115 -4.63 7.24 4.05
C GLY A 115 -3.43 6.67 4.81
N ALA A 116 -3.47 5.37 5.13
CA ALA A 116 -2.54 4.67 6.00
C ALA A 116 -1.54 3.81 5.22
N ALA A 117 -1.57 3.84 3.89
CA ALA A 117 -0.65 3.12 3.04
C ALA A 117 -0.21 3.93 1.83
N VAL A 118 0.89 3.45 1.24
CA VAL A 118 1.42 3.89 -0.04
C VAL A 118 1.83 2.69 -0.87
N ASP A 119 1.65 2.83 -2.18
CA ASP A 119 2.31 2.00 -3.19
C ASP A 119 3.48 2.80 -3.75
N LEU A 120 4.68 2.25 -3.69
CA LEU A 120 5.90 2.97 -4.04
C LEU A 120 6.97 2.12 -4.73
N THR A 121 7.94 2.80 -5.32
CA THR A 121 9.12 2.20 -5.92
C THR A 121 10.38 3.02 -5.62
N LEU A 122 11.54 2.47 -5.98
CA LEU A 122 12.82 3.17 -5.96
C LEU A 122 13.13 3.75 -7.35
N VAL A 123 13.59 5.00 -7.37
CA VAL A 123 14.04 5.67 -8.61
C VAL A 123 15.43 6.25 -8.38
N GLY A 124 16.29 6.10 -9.40
CA GLY A 124 17.63 6.68 -9.44
C GLY A 124 17.84 7.56 -10.67
N GLU A 125 19.09 7.94 -10.93
CA GLU A 125 19.46 8.78 -12.08
C GLU A 125 19.09 8.16 -13.43
N ASN A 126 19.08 6.83 -13.52
CA ASN A 126 18.77 6.09 -14.74
C ASN A 126 17.30 5.65 -14.84
N GLY A 127 16.43 6.12 -13.94
CA GLY A 127 15.02 5.73 -13.89
C GLY A 127 14.68 4.74 -12.76
N PRO A 128 13.54 4.05 -12.85
CA PRO A 128 13.08 3.14 -11.80
C PRO A 128 13.99 1.91 -11.69
N PHE A 129 14.18 1.44 -10.47
CA PHE A 129 14.92 0.22 -10.19
C PHE A 129 14.09 -1.01 -10.58
N ASP A 130 14.76 -2.09 -11.01
CA ASP A 130 14.12 -3.39 -11.18
C ASP A 130 13.80 -3.99 -9.80
N LEU A 131 12.51 -4.22 -9.54
CA LEU A 131 12.00 -4.86 -8.33
C LEU A 131 11.29 -6.19 -8.64
N GLY A 132 11.51 -6.74 -9.84
CA GLY A 132 11.11 -8.08 -10.27
C GLY A 132 9.79 -8.14 -11.02
N THR A 133 8.86 -7.23 -10.75
CA THR A 133 7.59 -7.07 -11.49
C THR A 133 7.23 -5.59 -11.58
N PRO A 134 6.37 -5.19 -12.53
CA PRO A 134 5.63 -3.94 -12.42
C PRO A 134 4.82 -3.88 -11.10
N ILE A 135 4.51 -2.65 -10.66
CA ILE A 135 3.46 -2.40 -9.68
C ILE A 135 2.12 -2.90 -10.27
N ASP A 136 1.22 -3.34 -9.40
CA ASP A 136 -0.09 -3.95 -9.71
C ASP A 136 -0.03 -5.28 -10.47
N ALA A 137 1.14 -5.88 -10.64
CA ALA A 137 1.24 -7.22 -11.21
C ALA A 137 0.57 -8.23 -10.27
N THR A 138 -0.53 -8.84 -10.69
CA THR A 138 -1.25 -9.80 -9.86
C THR A 138 -0.42 -11.07 -9.62
N PRO A 139 -0.73 -11.87 -8.59
CA PRO A 139 -0.07 -13.16 -8.36
C PRO A 139 -0.18 -14.09 -9.57
N GLU A 140 -1.31 -14.06 -10.28
CA GLU A 140 -1.56 -14.87 -11.48
C GLU A 140 -0.76 -14.37 -12.70
N GLN A 141 -0.63 -13.05 -12.88
CA GLN A 141 0.16 -12.46 -13.97
C GLN A 141 1.67 -12.66 -13.78
N SER A 142 2.12 -12.73 -12.53
CA SER A 142 3.53 -12.73 -12.16
C SER A 142 4.06 -14.10 -11.72
N ASP A 143 3.23 -15.15 -11.70
CA ASP A 143 3.57 -16.45 -11.11
C ASP A 143 4.10 -16.29 -9.67
N GLY A 144 3.43 -15.43 -8.90
CA GLY A 144 3.79 -15.08 -7.52
C GLY A 144 5.04 -14.19 -7.38
N ALA A 145 5.66 -13.72 -8.47
CA ALA A 145 6.84 -12.87 -8.38
C ALA A 145 6.56 -11.51 -7.73
N CYS A 146 5.31 -11.07 -7.64
CA CYS A 146 4.91 -9.86 -6.90
C CYS A 146 5.07 -9.98 -5.37
N PHE A 147 5.10 -11.19 -4.82
CA PHE A 147 5.25 -11.42 -3.37
C PHE A 147 6.62 -10.96 -2.92
N PHE A 148 6.72 -10.29 -1.77
CA PHE A 148 7.95 -9.63 -1.33
C PHE A 148 9.14 -10.60 -1.28
N ASP A 149 8.94 -11.82 -0.76
CA ASP A 149 9.96 -12.86 -0.58
C ASP A 149 10.13 -13.80 -1.79
N ALA A 150 9.55 -13.45 -2.94
CA ALA A 150 9.61 -14.25 -4.16
C ALA A 150 11.05 -14.66 -4.55
N THR A 151 11.25 -15.95 -4.80
CA THR A 151 12.56 -16.52 -5.17
C THR A 151 12.77 -16.61 -6.67
N ASN A 152 11.71 -16.45 -7.47
CA ASN A 152 11.73 -16.52 -8.95
C ASN A 152 12.07 -15.19 -9.64
N ILE A 153 12.66 -14.22 -8.93
CA ILE A 153 13.12 -12.93 -9.46
C ILE A 153 14.66 -12.84 -9.53
N SER A 154 15.18 -11.79 -10.16
CA SER A 154 16.63 -11.56 -10.25
C SER A 154 17.26 -11.31 -8.87
N ARG A 155 18.58 -11.54 -8.75
CA ARG A 155 19.32 -11.20 -7.51
C ARG A 155 19.30 -9.70 -7.23
N GLU A 156 19.34 -8.90 -8.28
CA GLU A 156 19.25 -7.44 -8.23
C GLU A 156 17.90 -6.99 -7.67
N ALA A 157 16.79 -7.52 -8.20
CA ALA A 157 15.44 -7.24 -7.69
C ALA A 157 15.30 -7.58 -6.20
N ARG A 158 15.80 -8.73 -5.75
CA ARG A 158 15.82 -9.07 -4.31
C ARG A 158 16.62 -8.05 -3.49
N THR A 159 17.75 -7.58 -4.03
CA THR A 159 18.62 -6.61 -3.33
C THR A 159 17.92 -5.25 -3.21
N ASN A 160 17.22 -4.82 -4.27
CA ASN A 160 16.43 -3.58 -4.28
C ASN A 160 15.23 -3.67 -3.33
N ARG A 161 14.55 -4.82 -3.25
CA ARG A 161 13.50 -5.05 -2.24
C ARG A 161 14.06 -5.02 -0.83
N SER A 162 15.24 -5.62 -0.58
CA SER A 162 15.89 -5.53 0.73
C SER A 162 16.20 -4.09 1.10
N LEU A 163 16.68 -3.25 0.18
CA LEU A 163 16.88 -1.82 0.44
C LEU A 163 15.58 -1.12 0.82
N LEU A 164 14.48 -1.37 0.10
CA LEU A 164 13.15 -0.86 0.47
C LEU A 164 12.76 -1.27 1.89
N ALA A 165 12.90 -2.55 2.22
CA ALA A 165 12.56 -3.04 3.54
C ALA A 165 13.41 -2.44 4.64
N ASP A 166 14.72 -2.32 4.43
CA ASP A 166 15.62 -1.76 5.42
C ASP A 166 15.22 -0.32 5.76
N VAL A 167 14.96 0.54 4.76
CA VAL A 167 14.64 1.95 5.01
C VAL A 167 13.22 2.17 5.54
N LEU A 168 12.22 1.45 5.02
CA LEU A 168 10.82 1.65 5.40
C LEU A 168 10.49 1.00 6.76
N THR A 169 11.02 -0.19 7.02
CA THR A 169 10.87 -0.83 8.33
C THR A 169 11.61 -0.05 9.42
N SER A 170 12.78 0.52 9.11
CA SER A 170 13.49 1.40 10.06
C SER A 170 12.71 2.67 10.40
N ALA A 171 11.82 3.12 9.51
CA ALA A 171 10.88 4.22 9.75
C ALA A 171 9.55 3.76 10.38
N GLY A 172 9.39 2.46 10.67
CA GLY A 172 8.22 1.91 11.36
C GLY A 172 7.04 1.54 10.45
N LEU A 173 7.24 1.48 9.13
CA LEU A 173 6.25 0.93 8.21
C LEU A 173 6.36 -0.60 8.17
N VAL A 174 5.26 -1.26 7.79
CA VAL A 174 5.24 -2.70 7.51
C VAL A 174 4.90 -2.95 6.04
N ASN A 175 5.45 -4.01 5.46
CA ASN A 175 5.11 -4.45 4.11
C ASN A 175 3.95 -5.44 4.13
N TYR A 176 3.06 -5.34 3.14
CA TYR A 176 2.11 -6.41 2.84
C TYR A 176 2.79 -7.49 1.98
N PRO A 177 2.92 -8.74 2.46
CA PRO A 177 3.86 -9.71 1.92
C PRO A 177 3.54 -10.20 0.50
N THR A 178 2.30 -10.04 0.03
CA THR A 178 1.90 -10.43 -1.31
C THR A 178 2.17 -9.34 -2.36
N GLU A 179 2.60 -8.14 -1.94
CA GLU A 179 2.81 -6.98 -2.79
C GLU A 179 4.08 -6.24 -2.38
N TRP A 180 5.15 -6.37 -3.16
CA TRP A 180 6.45 -5.79 -2.76
C TRP A 180 6.44 -4.26 -2.62
N TRP A 181 5.52 -3.59 -3.30
CA TRP A 181 5.39 -2.13 -3.37
C TRP A 181 4.50 -1.54 -2.27
N HIS A 182 3.68 -2.37 -1.60
CA HIS A 182 2.66 -1.90 -0.65
C HIS A 182 3.23 -1.82 0.78
N TRP A 183 3.17 -0.63 1.35
CA TRP A 183 3.67 -0.35 2.69
C TRP A 183 2.68 0.48 3.49
N SER A 184 2.51 0.16 4.76
CA SER A 184 1.51 0.80 5.62
C SER A 184 2.02 1.14 7.01
N PHE A 185 1.34 2.12 7.63
CA PHE A 185 1.53 2.51 9.01
C PHE A 185 0.19 2.88 9.64
N GLY A 186 -0.09 2.35 10.83
CA GLY A 186 -1.25 2.72 11.64
C GLY A 186 -2.58 2.06 11.24
N ASP A 187 -2.60 1.26 10.18
CA ASP A 187 -3.74 0.42 9.79
C ASP A 187 -3.80 -0.89 10.60
N ARG A 188 -4.77 -1.77 10.29
CA ARG A 188 -4.94 -3.05 11.00
C ARG A 188 -3.81 -4.03 10.73
N TYR A 189 -3.25 -4.06 9.52
CA TYR A 189 -2.14 -4.92 9.20
C TYR A 189 -0.87 -4.49 9.94
N TRP A 190 -0.59 -3.18 9.98
CA TRP A 190 0.44 -2.62 10.84
C TRP A 190 0.24 -3.00 12.31
N ALA A 191 -0.97 -2.83 12.85
CA ALA A 191 -1.25 -3.20 14.23
C ALA A 191 -1.02 -4.69 14.51
N TYR A 192 -1.37 -5.57 13.57
CA TYR A 192 -1.10 -7.00 13.66
C TYR A 192 0.40 -7.30 13.71
N CYS A 193 1.17 -6.77 12.75
CA CYS A 193 2.61 -6.99 12.64
C CYS A 193 3.37 -6.45 13.86
N GLU A 194 3.02 -5.25 14.32
CA GLU A 194 3.63 -4.56 15.46
C GLU A 194 3.02 -4.96 16.81
N LYS A 195 2.08 -5.92 16.82
CA LYS A 195 1.40 -6.45 18.02
C LYS A 195 0.72 -5.35 18.85
N GLN A 196 0.16 -4.36 18.18
CA GLN A 196 -0.62 -3.30 18.80
C GLN A 196 -2.06 -3.79 19.05
N PRO A 197 -2.71 -3.31 20.13
CA PRO A 197 -4.07 -3.73 20.46
C PRO A 197 -5.14 -3.16 19.49
N ASN A 198 -4.80 -2.11 18.75
CA ASN A 198 -5.68 -1.43 17.82
C ASN A 198 -4.90 -0.77 16.69
N ALA A 199 -5.53 -0.65 15.52
CA ALA A 199 -5.15 0.32 14.50
C ALA A 199 -5.47 1.73 14.99
N ILE A 200 -4.71 2.71 14.50
CA ILE A 200 -4.87 4.13 14.83
C ILE A 200 -5.53 4.92 13.69
N TYR A 201 -5.67 4.32 12.51
CA TYR A 201 -6.36 4.94 11.37
C TYR A 201 -7.52 4.07 10.88
N GLY A 202 -8.65 4.72 10.63
CA GLY A 202 -9.79 4.16 9.90
C GLY A 202 -10.01 4.87 8.56
N PRO A 203 -10.97 4.40 7.75
CA PRO A 203 -11.30 5.02 6.46
C PRO A 203 -11.59 6.51 6.57
N THR A 204 -11.14 7.29 5.58
CA THR A 204 -11.29 8.74 5.51
C THR A 204 -11.48 9.21 4.07
N VAL A 205 -11.89 10.45 3.90
CA VAL A 205 -11.98 11.11 2.59
C VAL A 205 -10.95 12.21 2.46
N ALA A 206 -10.51 12.49 1.24
CA ALA A 206 -9.60 13.59 0.96
C ALA A 206 -10.24 14.92 1.39
N PRO A 207 -9.45 15.93 1.81
CA PRO A 207 -9.98 17.26 2.07
C PRO A 207 -10.67 17.80 0.81
N GLU A 208 -11.91 18.27 0.93
CA GLU A 208 -12.55 19.02 -0.16
C GLU A 208 -11.71 20.25 -0.46
N LEU A 209 -11.35 20.44 -1.74
CA LEU A 209 -10.77 21.69 -2.20
C LEU A 209 -11.82 22.78 -1.96
N SER A 210 -11.63 23.64 -0.96
CA SER A 210 -12.42 24.87 -0.89
C SER A 210 -12.12 25.62 -2.19
N SER A 211 -13.12 25.79 -3.05
CA SER A 211 -13.04 26.71 -4.17
C SER A 211 -12.79 28.09 -3.58
N LEU A 212 -11.53 28.52 -3.52
CA LEU A 212 -11.20 29.91 -3.29
C LEU A 212 -11.77 30.64 -4.49
N SER A 213 -13.00 31.14 -4.32
CA SER A 213 -13.64 32.09 -5.21
C SER A 213 -12.67 33.25 -5.37
N THR A 214 -12.09 33.34 -6.56
CA THR A 214 -11.31 34.50 -6.99
C THR A 214 -12.16 35.75 -6.73
N PRO A 215 -11.68 36.74 -5.96
CA PRO A 215 -12.36 38.03 -5.92
C PRO A 215 -12.32 38.58 -7.35
N ALA A 216 -13.47 38.91 -7.91
CA ALA A 216 -13.54 39.65 -9.16
C ALA A 216 -12.88 41.02 -8.95
N GLU A 217 -11.85 41.31 -9.75
CA GLU A 217 -11.41 42.69 -10.02
C GLU A 217 -12.39 43.39 -10.97
#